data_AF-A0A918BPI8-F1
#
_entry.id   AF-A0A918BPI8-F1
#
_cell.length_a   1.000
_cell.length_b   1.000
_cell.length_c   1.000
_cell.angle_alpha   90.00
_cell.angle_beta   90.00
_cell.angle_gamma   90.00
#
_symmetry.space_group_name_H-M   'P 1'
#
loop_
_entity.id
_entity.type
_entity.pdbx_description
1 polymer ?
#
loop_
_entity_poly.entity_id
_entity_poly.type
_entity_poly.pdbx_seq_one_letter_code
_entity_poly.pdbx_strand_id
1 'polypeptide(L)'
;MPAPLESFIRWTVARRLTGKLVVHRTRSGFPSQFLTEDARDQQLRRCLNDDSLPREARIAGAPTRLHALPTSRIVQLTTDRFHRDADGAYLTIDKNAVLLPPRLARLVEERIARPSDGLSILRQPSSDQPRFLLPGRPPSRPRSASWIQTLLKKHGLPVIHARNTAMTEAVTGLPPTVVGDLFGVPPGTAHL
;
A
#
# COMPACT_ATOMS: atom_id res chain seq x y z
N MET A 1 9.44 21.10 -5.80
CA MET A 1 10.66 21.14 -4.96
C MET A 1 11.69 20.15 -5.51
N PRO A 2 12.99 20.52 -5.66
CA PRO A 2 14.04 19.57 -5.97
C PRO A 2 14.20 18.56 -4.82
N ALA A 3 14.50 17.31 -5.13
CA ALA A 3 14.67 16.26 -4.13
C ALA A 3 15.88 16.57 -3.22
N PRO A 4 15.88 16.15 -1.93
CA PRO A 4 16.92 16.49 -0.96
C PRO A 4 18.36 16.23 -1.44
N LEU A 5 18.55 15.18 -2.24
CA LEU A 5 19.84 14.79 -2.83
C LEU A 5 20.35 15.80 -3.88
N GLU A 6 19.46 16.40 -4.67
CA GLU A 6 19.82 17.38 -5.69
C GLU A 6 20.24 18.70 -5.05
N SER A 7 19.53 19.12 -4.00
CA SER A 7 19.92 20.26 -3.18
C SER A 7 21.25 20.02 -2.46
N PHE A 8 21.47 18.81 -1.95
CA PHE A 8 22.73 18.42 -1.31
C PHE A 8 23.91 18.41 -2.31
N ILE A 9 23.74 17.84 -3.50
CA ILE A 9 24.80 17.82 -4.53
C ILE A 9 25.08 19.22 -5.08
N ARG A 10 24.05 20.05 -5.27
CA ARG A 10 24.26 21.47 -5.61
C ARG A 10 25.03 22.20 -4.52
N TRP A 11 24.73 21.91 -3.25
CA TRP A 11 25.42 22.48 -2.10
C TRP A 11 26.89 22.04 -2.02
N THR A 12 27.21 20.77 -2.32
CA THR A 12 28.61 20.28 -2.32
C THR A 12 29.41 20.86 -3.47
N VAL A 13 28.82 20.99 -4.65
CA VAL A 13 29.43 21.65 -5.82
C VAL A 13 29.67 23.14 -5.54
N ALA A 14 28.70 23.83 -4.94
CA ALA A 14 28.85 25.24 -4.57
C ALA A 14 29.97 25.47 -3.53
N ARG A 15 30.20 24.49 -2.64
CA ARG A 15 31.29 24.53 -1.65
C ARG A 15 32.62 23.93 -2.16
N ARG A 16 32.71 23.57 -3.45
CA ARG A 16 33.89 22.94 -4.07
C ARG A 16 34.36 21.65 -3.37
N LEU A 17 33.46 20.97 -2.67
CA LEU A 17 33.75 19.71 -1.97
C LEU A 17 33.80 18.52 -2.94
N THR A 18 33.21 18.66 -4.13
CA THR A 18 33.16 17.65 -5.19
C THR A 18 33.29 18.30 -6.57
N GLY A 19 33.79 17.57 -7.57
CA GLY A 19 33.79 17.99 -8.99
C GLY A 19 32.38 18.08 -9.60
N LYS A 20 32.27 18.36 -10.91
CA LYS A 20 30.97 18.38 -11.62
C LYS A 20 30.33 16.98 -11.62
N LEU A 21 29.40 16.75 -10.70
CA LEU A 21 28.57 15.56 -10.67
C LEU A 21 27.27 15.80 -11.45
N VAL A 22 27.06 15.02 -12.50
CA VAL A 22 25.80 15.00 -13.25
C VAL A 22 24.87 13.97 -12.60
N VAL A 23 23.85 14.46 -11.89
CA VAL A 23 22.78 13.62 -11.36
C VAL A 23 21.86 13.25 -12.50
N HIS A 24 21.89 11.98 -12.92
CA HIS A 24 20.89 11.43 -13.83
C HIS A 24 19.60 11.25 -13.04
N ARG A 25 18.71 12.23 -13.14
CA ARG A 25 17.35 12.10 -12.61
C ARG A 25 16.62 11.11 -13.51
N THR A 26 16.40 9.89 -13.03
CA THR A 26 15.36 9.04 -13.61
C THR A 26 14.04 9.77 -13.38
N ARG A 27 13.57 10.53 -14.37
CA ARG A 27 12.17 10.93 -14.39
C ARG A 27 11.40 9.61 -14.39
N SER A 28 10.67 9.34 -13.31
CA SER A 28 9.56 8.40 -13.42
C SER A 28 8.72 8.93 -14.56
N GLY A 29 8.78 8.27 -15.72
CA GLY A 29 7.90 8.60 -16.83
C GLY A 29 6.45 8.51 -16.38
N PHE A 30 5.54 9.04 -17.19
CA PHE A 30 4.13 8.70 -17.06
C PHE A 30 3.98 7.18 -16.88
N PRO A 31 3.08 6.71 -16.00
CA PRO A 31 2.87 5.28 -15.83
C PRO A 31 2.61 4.66 -17.20
N SER A 32 3.56 3.88 -17.73
CA SER A 32 3.46 3.21 -19.03
C SER A 32 3.01 1.75 -18.88
N GLN A 33 2.77 1.35 -17.63
CA GLN A 33 2.55 -0.02 -17.20
C GLN A 33 1.18 -0.07 -16.51
N PHE A 34 0.17 -0.51 -17.26
CA PHE A 34 -1.20 -0.72 -16.80
C PHE A 34 -1.55 -2.21 -16.89
N LEU A 35 -2.48 -2.66 -16.05
CA LEU A 35 -3.26 -3.86 -16.29
C LEU A 35 -4.51 -3.47 -17.08
N THR A 36 -5.02 -4.38 -17.91
CA THR A 36 -6.41 -4.28 -18.39
C THR A 36 -7.35 -4.42 -17.20
N GLU A 37 -8.56 -3.86 -17.31
CA GLU A 37 -9.61 -3.99 -16.29
C GLU A 37 -9.90 -5.47 -15.97
N ASP A 38 -10.04 -6.31 -17.00
CA ASP A 38 -10.20 -7.77 -16.86
C ASP A 38 -9.07 -8.42 -16.06
N ALA A 39 -7.82 -8.02 -16.32
CA ALA A 39 -6.67 -8.58 -15.61
C ALA A 39 -6.60 -8.08 -14.16
N ARG A 40 -7.03 -6.84 -13.88
CA ARG A 40 -7.16 -6.30 -12.51
C ARG A 40 -8.22 -7.10 -11.75
N ASP A 41 -9.38 -7.32 -12.36
CA ASP A 41 -10.51 -8.04 -11.78
C ASP A 41 -10.17 -9.51 -11.53
N GLN A 42 -9.49 -10.17 -12.47
CA GLN A 42 -9.01 -11.53 -12.27
C GLN A 42 -8.03 -11.62 -11.10
N GLN A 43 -7.09 -10.66 -10.98
CA GLN A 43 -6.17 -10.64 -9.85
C GLN A 43 -6.88 -10.34 -8.52
N LEU A 44 -7.90 -9.48 -8.51
CA LEU A 44 -8.73 -9.22 -7.33
C LEU A 44 -9.46 -10.50 -6.90
N ARG A 45 -10.09 -11.21 -7.85
CA ARG A 45 -10.76 -12.50 -7.59
C ARG A 45 -9.79 -13.52 -7.00
N ARG A 46 -8.54 -13.57 -7.49
CA ARG A 46 -7.49 -14.40 -6.89
C ARG A 46 -7.17 -13.97 -5.46
N CYS A 47 -6.94 -12.68 -5.20
CA CYS A 47 -6.70 -12.22 -3.82
C CYS A 47 -7.84 -12.59 -2.85
N LEU A 48 -9.09 -12.54 -3.30
CA LEU A 48 -10.25 -12.83 -2.45
C LEU A 48 -10.51 -14.32 -2.26
N ASN A 49 -10.28 -15.15 -3.29
CA ASN A 49 -10.78 -16.53 -3.32
C ASN A 49 -9.70 -17.61 -3.41
N ASP A 50 -8.47 -17.28 -3.79
CA ASP A 50 -7.39 -18.27 -3.95
C ASP A 50 -6.70 -18.53 -2.62
N ASP A 51 -7.08 -19.63 -1.96
CA ASP A 51 -6.52 -20.05 -0.67
C ASP A 51 -5.08 -20.60 -0.77
N SER A 52 -4.55 -20.81 -1.99
CA SER A 52 -3.13 -21.16 -2.19
C SER A 52 -2.21 -19.94 -2.03
N LEU A 53 -2.76 -18.73 -2.10
CA LEU A 53 -2.00 -17.50 -1.88
C LEU A 53 -1.75 -17.27 -0.38
N PRO A 54 -0.53 -16.85 0.00
CA PRO A 54 -0.24 -16.44 1.37
C PRO A 54 -1.22 -15.36 1.85
N ARG A 55 -1.68 -15.48 3.10
CA ARG A 55 -2.66 -14.57 3.71
C ARG A 55 -2.22 -13.11 3.60
N GLU A 56 -0.94 -12.81 3.82
CA GLU A 56 -0.37 -11.47 3.67
C GLU A 56 -0.49 -10.94 2.23
N ALA A 57 -0.31 -11.81 1.22
CA ALA A 57 -0.47 -11.44 -0.18
C ALA A 57 -1.92 -11.12 -0.51
N ARG A 58 -2.88 -11.83 0.08
CA ARG A 58 -4.31 -11.59 -0.10
C ARG A 58 -4.75 -10.29 0.57
N ILE A 59 -4.39 -10.10 1.83
CA ILE A 59 -4.70 -8.89 2.62
C ILE A 59 -4.05 -7.64 2.02
N ALA A 60 -2.83 -7.73 1.49
CA ALA A 60 -2.20 -6.58 0.83
C ALA A 60 -2.64 -6.40 -0.63
N GLY A 61 -2.90 -7.50 -1.32
CA GLY A 61 -3.20 -7.51 -2.75
C GLY A 61 -4.58 -6.93 -3.06
N ALA A 62 -5.60 -7.26 -2.28
CA ALA A 62 -6.97 -6.83 -2.53
C ALA A 62 -7.17 -5.30 -2.38
N PRO A 63 -6.74 -4.63 -1.28
CA PRO A 63 -6.86 -3.16 -1.16
C PRO A 63 -6.09 -2.40 -2.24
N THR A 64 -4.95 -2.94 -2.69
CA THR A 64 -4.19 -2.36 -3.81
C THR A 64 -5.03 -2.33 -5.09
N ARG A 65 -5.89 -3.33 -5.32
CA ARG A 65 -6.68 -3.48 -6.56
C ARG A 65 -8.04 -2.80 -6.47
N LEU A 66 -8.61 -2.73 -5.26
CA LEU A 66 -9.90 -2.07 -4.98
C LEU A 66 -9.77 -0.55 -4.85
N HIS A 67 -8.73 -0.08 -4.16
CA HIS A 67 -8.62 1.32 -3.73
C HIS A 67 -7.30 1.97 -4.16
N ALA A 68 -6.58 1.34 -5.10
CA ALA A 68 -5.24 1.74 -5.54
C ALA A 68 -4.26 2.04 -4.39
N LEU A 69 -4.48 1.46 -3.20
CA LEU A 69 -3.78 1.85 -1.98
C LEU A 69 -2.30 1.43 -2.10
N PRO A 70 -1.33 2.32 -1.82
CA PRO A 70 0.06 1.97 -1.97
C PRO A 70 0.45 0.98 -0.88
N THR A 71 1.34 0.05 -1.21
CA THR A 71 1.84 -0.96 -0.25
C THR A 71 2.43 -0.32 1.00
N SER A 72 3.05 0.86 0.88
CA SER A 72 3.57 1.63 2.00
C SER A 72 2.49 2.06 3.00
N ARG A 73 1.27 2.36 2.56
CA ARG A 73 0.13 2.65 3.45
C ARG A 73 -0.46 1.37 4.01
N ILE A 74 -0.61 0.33 3.18
CA ILE A 74 -1.17 -0.96 3.58
C ILE A 74 -0.40 -1.56 4.77
N VAL A 75 0.94 -1.54 4.72
CA VAL A 75 1.75 -2.13 5.81
C VAL A 75 1.68 -1.35 7.12
N GLN A 76 1.24 -0.08 7.08
CA GLN A 76 1.07 0.77 8.27
C GLN A 76 -0.30 0.60 8.92
N LEU A 77 -1.21 -0.16 8.32
CA LEU A 77 -2.52 -0.42 8.89
C LEU A 77 -2.39 -1.22 10.19
N THR A 78 -3.13 -0.78 11.19
CA THR A 78 -3.20 -1.38 12.52
C THR A 78 -4.57 -2.02 12.75
N THR A 79 -4.63 -2.97 13.69
CA THR A 79 -5.82 -3.81 13.90
C THR A 79 -7.03 -3.05 14.46
N ASP A 80 -6.78 -1.96 15.18
CA ASP A 80 -7.80 -1.03 15.74
C ASP A 80 -8.52 -0.21 14.66
N ARG A 81 -7.95 -0.12 13.44
CA ARG A 81 -8.58 0.57 12.32
C ARG A 81 -9.65 -0.26 11.61
N PHE A 82 -9.77 -1.54 11.98
CA PHE A 82 -10.83 -2.40 11.49
C PHE A 82 -12.00 -2.39 12.47
N HIS A 83 -13.21 -2.17 11.95
CA HIS A 83 -14.44 -2.25 12.74
C HIS A 83 -15.56 -2.84 11.89
N ARG A 84 -16.61 -3.33 12.57
CA ARG A 84 -17.84 -3.81 11.95
C ARG A 84 -19.03 -3.17 12.65
N ASP A 85 -20.01 -2.76 11.87
CA ASP A 85 -21.30 -2.25 12.34
C ASP A 85 -22.44 -3.01 11.64
N ALA A 86 -23.66 -2.44 11.67
CA ALA A 86 -24.84 -3.04 11.04
C ALA A 86 -24.78 -3.04 9.50
N ASP A 87 -24.05 -2.10 8.90
CA ASP A 87 -24.00 -1.89 7.45
C ASP A 87 -22.85 -2.68 6.80
N GLY A 88 -21.81 -3.00 7.56
CA GLY A 88 -20.75 -3.89 7.09
C GLY A 88 -19.45 -3.81 7.87
N ALA A 89 -18.38 -4.28 7.22
CA ALA A 89 -17.03 -4.27 7.76
C ALA A 89 -16.22 -3.16 7.10
N TYR A 90 -15.58 -2.33 7.92
CA TYR A 90 -14.89 -1.13 7.48
C TYR A 90 -13.43 -1.16 7.92
N LEU A 91 -12.59 -0.60 7.06
CA LEU A 91 -11.19 -0.35 7.37
C LEU A 91 -10.90 1.13 7.20
N THR A 92 -10.47 1.78 8.28
CA THR A 92 -10.12 3.19 8.26
C THR A 92 -8.74 3.38 7.64
N ILE A 93 -8.71 4.00 6.47
CA ILE A 93 -7.50 4.37 5.73
C ILE A 93 -7.31 5.88 5.90
N ASP A 94 -6.20 6.29 6.51
CA ASP A 94 -5.95 7.67 6.94
C ASP A 94 -7.11 8.22 7.79
N LYS A 95 -8.05 8.95 7.18
CA LYS A 95 -9.25 9.50 7.84
C LYS A 95 -10.57 8.95 7.30
N ASN A 96 -10.51 8.10 6.28
CA ASN A 96 -11.68 7.63 5.53
C ASN A 96 -11.98 6.16 5.87
N ALA A 97 -13.18 5.88 6.37
CA ALA A 97 -13.66 4.51 6.52
C ALA A 97 -14.05 3.94 5.15
N VAL A 98 -13.48 2.80 4.78
CA VAL A 98 -13.75 2.17 3.50
C VAL A 98 -14.41 0.82 3.73
N LEU A 99 -15.57 0.60 3.11
CA LEU A 99 -16.31 -0.65 3.16
C LEU A 99 -15.50 -1.77 2.50
N LEU A 100 -15.26 -2.85 3.23
CA LEU A 100 -14.56 -4.01 2.72
C LEU A 100 -15.53 -5.02 2.11
N PRO A 101 -15.17 -5.64 0.98
CA PRO A 101 -15.87 -6.82 0.50
C PRO A 101 -15.89 -7.92 1.59
N PRO A 102 -16.99 -8.66 1.76
CA PRO A 102 -17.14 -9.63 2.87
C PRO A 102 -16.01 -10.65 2.98
N ARG A 103 -15.47 -11.10 1.84
CA ARG A 103 -14.32 -12.02 1.79
C ARG A 103 -13.05 -11.40 2.36
N LEU A 104 -12.77 -10.13 2.04
CA LEU A 104 -11.62 -9.41 2.57
C LEU A 104 -11.79 -9.11 4.06
N ALA A 105 -13.00 -8.73 4.49
CA ALA A 105 -13.32 -8.53 5.89
C ALA A 105 -13.01 -9.78 6.73
N ARG A 106 -13.46 -10.95 6.26
CA ARG A 106 -13.17 -12.22 6.93
C ARG A 106 -11.66 -12.52 7.01
N LEU A 107 -10.89 -12.24 5.95
CA LEU A 107 -9.42 -12.43 5.97
C LEU A 107 -8.74 -11.54 7.02
N VAL A 108 -9.22 -10.30 7.16
CA VAL A 108 -8.73 -9.34 8.17
C VAL A 108 -9.13 -9.80 9.57
N GLU A 109 -10.37 -10.22 9.79
CA GLU A 109 -10.86 -10.75 11.07
C GLU A 109 -10.07 -11.97 11.52
N GLU A 110 -9.89 -12.95 10.63
CA GLU A 110 -9.10 -14.14 10.92
C GLU A 110 -7.64 -13.78 11.26
N ARG A 111 -7.07 -12.74 10.62
CA ARG A 111 -5.73 -12.23 10.96
C ARG A 111 -5.70 -11.57 12.32
N ILE A 112 -6.71 -10.79 12.68
CA ILE A 112 -6.83 -10.15 14.00
C ILE A 112 -7.00 -11.22 15.09
N ALA A 113 -7.81 -12.25 14.83
CA ALA A 113 -8.09 -13.34 15.74
C ALA A 113 -6.90 -14.31 15.94
N ARG A 114 -6.02 -14.44 14.93
CA ARG A 114 -4.80 -15.26 15.02
C ARG A 114 -3.54 -14.39 14.80
N PRO A 115 -3.09 -13.67 15.85
CA PRO A 115 -1.87 -12.87 15.78
C PRO A 115 -0.59 -13.70 15.55
N SER A 116 -0.66 -15.02 15.71
CA SER A 116 0.49 -15.89 16.00
C SER A 116 0.78 -16.91 14.91
N ASP A 117 1.22 -16.47 13.74
CA ASP A 117 2.04 -17.31 12.85
C ASP A 117 3.53 -17.10 13.20
N GLY A 118 3.93 -17.58 14.39
CA GLY A 118 5.31 -17.95 14.69
C GLY A 118 6.25 -16.97 15.42
N LEU A 119 5.79 -15.99 16.21
CA LEU A 119 6.69 -15.10 16.98
C LEU A 119 6.26 -14.92 18.45
N SER A 120 7.14 -15.40 19.34
CA SER A 120 7.19 -15.30 20.80
C SER A 120 6.06 -14.56 21.52
N ILE A 121 5.32 -15.34 22.30
CA ILE A 121 4.46 -14.96 23.43
C ILE A 121 5.19 -14.02 24.44
N LEU A 122 6.53 -13.96 24.39
CA LEU A 122 7.40 -13.26 25.34
C LEU A 122 7.54 -11.73 25.12
N ARG A 123 6.95 -11.17 24.06
CA ARG A 123 7.02 -9.72 23.83
C ARG A 123 5.72 -9.20 23.24
N GLN A 124 4.66 -9.28 24.04
CA GLN A 124 3.50 -8.43 23.78
C GLN A 124 4.01 -6.98 23.72
N PRO A 125 3.75 -6.22 22.64
CA PRO A 125 3.97 -4.79 22.68
C PRO A 125 3.20 -4.25 23.89
N SER A 126 3.82 -3.32 24.63
CA SER A 126 3.19 -2.59 25.73
C SER A 126 1.74 -2.27 25.35
N SER A 127 0.78 -2.57 26.21
CA SER A 127 -0.67 -2.61 25.95
C SER A 127 -1.30 -1.32 25.40
N ASP A 128 -0.50 -0.28 25.20
CA ASP A 128 -0.92 1.06 24.81
C ASP A 128 -0.80 1.32 23.29
N GLN A 129 -0.08 0.50 22.54
CA GLN A 129 0.05 0.67 21.08
C GLN A 129 -0.70 -0.41 20.29
N PRO A 130 -1.52 0.00 19.29
CA PRO A 130 -2.23 -0.95 18.46
C PRO A 130 -1.27 -1.78 17.61
N ARG A 131 -1.60 -3.05 17.39
CA ARG A 131 -0.77 -3.97 16.61
C ARG A 131 -0.92 -3.68 15.12
N PHE A 132 0.16 -3.86 14.35
CA PHE A 132 0.09 -3.84 12.89
C PHE A 132 -0.71 -5.04 12.37
N LEU A 133 -1.57 -4.81 11.37
CA LEU A 133 -2.31 -5.85 10.65
C LEU A 133 -1.36 -6.80 9.91
N LEU A 134 -0.27 -6.24 9.38
CA LEU A 134 0.85 -6.95 8.77
C LEU A 134 2.13 -6.68 9.59
N PRO A 135 2.32 -7.37 10.74
CA PRO A 135 3.46 -7.11 11.62
C PRO A 135 4.77 -7.61 11.00
N GLY A 136 5.88 -6.93 11.25
CA GLY A 136 7.23 -7.29 10.82
C GLY A 136 7.96 -8.20 11.82
N ARG A 137 9.29 -8.22 11.72
CA ARG A 137 10.19 -8.87 12.70
C ARG A 137 11.19 -7.81 13.19
N PRO A 138 11.10 -7.31 14.44
CA PRO A 138 10.10 -7.64 15.48
C PRO A 138 8.67 -7.17 15.15
N PRO A 139 7.63 -7.71 15.83
CA PRO A 139 6.22 -7.41 15.54
C PRO A 139 5.78 -5.99 15.91
N SER A 140 6.61 -5.26 16.67
CA SER A 140 6.42 -3.84 16.98
C SER A 140 6.67 -2.91 15.79
N ARG A 141 7.07 -3.44 14.63
CA ARG A 141 7.27 -2.69 13.39
C ARG A 141 6.36 -3.22 12.30
N PRO A 142 5.96 -2.38 11.33
CA PRO A 142 5.24 -2.86 10.16
C PRO A 142 6.12 -3.79 9.33
N ARG A 143 5.50 -4.70 8.57
CA ARG A 143 6.20 -5.50 7.57
C ARG A 143 6.80 -4.57 6.51
N SER A 144 7.95 -4.94 5.96
CA SER A 144 8.56 -4.16 4.88
C SER A 144 7.64 -4.12 3.64
N ALA A 145 7.39 -2.92 3.12
CA ALA A 145 6.64 -2.73 1.88
C ALA A 145 7.33 -3.39 0.68
N SER A 146 8.66 -3.37 0.62
CA SER A 146 9.42 -4.04 -0.46
C SER A 146 9.27 -5.56 -0.38
N TRP A 147 9.20 -6.12 0.82
CA TRP A 147 8.95 -7.55 1.01
C TRP A 147 7.54 -7.93 0.52
N ILE A 148 6.51 -7.14 0.84
CA ILE A 148 5.14 -7.37 0.34
C ILE A 148 5.09 -7.25 -1.19
N GLN A 149 5.77 -6.27 -1.78
CA GLN A 149 5.84 -6.14 -3.24
C GLN A 149 6.50 -7.36 -3.89
N THR A 150 7.60 -7.86 -3.32
CA THR A 150 8.27 -9.09 -3.79
C THR A 150 7.37 -10.31 -3.63
N LEU A 151 6.67 -10.44 -2.50
CA LEU A 151 5.70 -11.50 -2.25
C LEU A 151 4.60 -11.48 -3.32
N LEU A 152 3.98 -10.32 -3.55
CA LEU A 152 2.94 -10.16 -4.55
C LEU A 152 3.45 -10.48 -5.96
N LYS A 153 4.64 -9.98 -6.33
CA LYS A 153 5.28 -10.28 -7.62
C LYS A 153 5.51 -11.79 -7.80
N LYS A 154 6.01 -12.48 -6.76
CA LYS A 154 6.23 -13.94 -6.77
C LYS A 154 4.96 -14.72 -7.09
N HIS A 155 3.80 -14.21 -6.69
CA HIS A 155 2.49 -14.84 -6.94
C HIS A 155 1.77 -14.32 -8.19
N GLY A 156 2.46 -13.58 -9.07
CA GLY A 156 1.89 -13.03 -10.29
C GLY A 156 0.90 -11.89 -10.05
N LEU A 157 1.10 -11.12 -8.97
CA LEU A 157 0.24 -10.02 -8.53
C LEU A 157 0.99 -8.67 -8.55
N PRO A 158 1.57 -8.22 -9.68
CA PRO A 158 2.43 -7.05 -9.69
C PRO A 158 1.68 -5.76 -9.27
N VAL A 159 2.29 -4.99 -8.35
CA VAL A 159 1.63 -3.88 -7.64
C VAL A 159 1.47 -2.62 -8.48
N ILE A 160 2.51 -2.23 -9.23
CA ILE A 160 2.55 -0.94 -9.95
C ILE A 160 1.45 -0.90 -11.03
N HIS A 161 1.28 -1.99 -11.79
CA HIS A 161 0.25 -2.06 -12.82
C HIS A 161 -1.16 -1.97 -12.22
N ALA A 162 -1.42 -2.69 -11.13
CA ALA A 162 -2.76 -2.73 -10.52
C ALA A 162 -3.15 -1.38 -9.94
N ARG A 163 -2.18 -0.69 -9.33
CA ARG A 163 -2.36 0.64 -8.77
C ARG A 163 -2.59 1.70 -9.86
N ASN A 164 -1.85 1.65 -10.96
CA ASN A 164 -2.04 2.59 -12.07
C ASN A 164 -3.44 2.43 -12.69
N THR A 165 -3.88 1.19 -12.95
CA THR A 165 -5.22 0.90 -13.48
C THR A 165 -6.33 1.36 -12.52
N ALA A 166 -6.23 1.00 -11.22
CA ALA A 166 -7.22 1.41 -10.23
C ALA A 166 -7.28 2.94 -10.04
N MET A 167 -6.15 3.65 -10.19
CA MET A 167 -6.16 5.13 -10.21
C MET A 167 -6.85 5.68 -11.45
N THR A 168 -6.55 5.15 -12.65
CA THR A 168 -7.19 5.59 -13.89
C THR A 168 -8.70 5.39 -13.83
N GLU A 169 -9.19 4.22 -13.39
CA GLU A 169 -10.61 3.96 -13.21
C GLU A 169 -11.24 4.95 -12.20
N ALA A 170 -10.60 5.16 -11.04
CA ALA A 170 -11.15 6.02 -10.01
C ALA A 170 -11.18 7.52 -10.39
N VAL A 171 -10.21 7.99 -11.19
CA VAL A 171 -10.16 9.38 -11.67
C VAL A 171 -11.33 9.70 -12.62
N THR A 172 -11.93 8.70 -13.28
CA THR A 172 -13.11 8.93 -14.13
C THR A 172 -14.38 9.26 -13.33
N GLY A 173 -14.41 9.01 -12.01
CA GLY A 173 -15.61 9.17 -11.18
C GLY A 173 -15.43 9.96 -9.88
N LEU A 174 -14.23 10.47 -9.56
CA LEU A 174 -13.95 11.15 -8.29
C LEU A 174 -13.44 12.59 -8.48
N PRO A 175 -13.86 13.56 -7.62
CA PRO A 175 -13.28 14.89 -7.60
C PRO A 175 -11.75 14.87 -7.30
N PRO A 176 -10.94 15.76 -7.91
CA PRO A 176 -9.48 15.77 -7.77
C PRO A 176 -8.95 15.82 -6.32
N THR A 177 -9.69 16.43 -5.40
CA THR A 177 -9.37 16.50 -3.97
C THR A 177 -9.42 15.13 -3.29
N VAL A 178 -10.41 14.31 -3.66
CA VAL A 178 -10.58 12.94 -3.15
C VAL A 178 -9.49 12.01 -3.71
N VAL A 179 -9.07 12.24 -4.96
CA VAL A 179 -7.97 11.51 -5.62
C VAL A 179 -6.64 11.71 -4.88
N GLY A 180 -6.31 12.95 -4.49
CA GLY A 180 -5.09 13.27 -3.76
C GLY A 180 -5.00 12.57 -2.40
N ASP A 181 -6.07 12.66 -1.61
CA ASP A 181 -6.14 12.06 -0.27
C ASP A 181 -6.15 10.53 -0.33
N LEU A 182 -6.98 9.94 -1.19
CA LEU A 182 -7.16 8.49 -1.30
C LEU A 182 -5.91 7.79 -1.86
N PHE A 183 -5.26 8.39 -2.87
CA PHE A 183 -4.14 7.75 -3.58
C PHE A 183 -2.76 8.25 -3.17
N GLY A 184 -2.67 9.33 -2.37
CA GLY A 184 -1.42 9.91 -1.89
C GLY A 184 -0.61 10.60 -2.98
N VAL A 185 -1.31 11.17 -3.97
CA VAL A 185 -0.70 11.98 -5.03
C VAL A 185 -0.70 13.44 -4.56
N PRO A 186 0.45 14.14 -4.54
CA PRO A 186 0.48 15.56 -4.21
C PRO A 186 -0.45 16.37 -5.15
N PRO A 187 -1.21 17.36 -4.64
CA PRO A 187 -2.02 18.22 -5.50
C PRO A 187 -1.10 18.95 -6.48
N GLY A 188 -1.31 18.73 -7.78
CA GLY A 188 -0.50 19.32 -8.86
C GLY A 188 0.00 18.35 -9.94
N THR A 189 -0.39 17.06 -9.91
CA THR A 189 0.01 16.09 -10.96
C THR A 189 -1.13 15.68 -11.90
N ALA A 190 -2.30 16.32 -11.79
CA ALA A 190 -3.42 16.15 -12.71
C ALA A 190 -3.62 17.46 -13.49
N HIS A 191 -2.83 17.66 -14.53
CA HIS A 191 -3.19 18.57 -15.61
C HIS A 191 -3.43 17.69 -16.84
N LEU A 192 -4.69 17.72 -17.30
CA LEU A 192 -5.09 17.31 -18.65
C LEU A 192 -4.42 18.23 -19.68
#